data_AF-A0A1C5SWR0-F1
#
_entry.id   AF-A0A1C5SWR0-F1
#
_cell.length_a   1.000
_cell.length_b   1.000
_cell.length_c   1.000
_cell.angle_alpha   90.00
_cell.angle_beta   90.00
_cell.angle_gamma   90.00
#
_symmetry.space_group_name_H-M   'P 1'
#
loop_
_entity.id
_entity.type
_entity.pdbx_description
1 polymer ?
#
loop_
_entity_poly.entity_id
_entity_poly.type
_entity_poly.pdbx_seq_one_letter_code
_entity_poly.pdbx_strand_id
1 'polypeptide(L)'
;MKKNRKFVYIGQIAGSMILGSLGAVVLSVAAGDGMPELSYLFMGCLFYGPFLCYPFFLTAYEVYLLVSRMCRRTRQEAEEMSGEAAVTRQPDPLFYDFYVMLLAFFYELLYLFWGKSISFRADWQEQLINAEMHTPIYTGSALTILVIACVALTGFLILKVSDASKTPPLVTVLAMAAVYLGGALLVIFTWHVYADWMDLYLVLVPLNYFLITARLILVKMDEYREDPERSSKIDSVPFLGAVNHLLKEAKRWPAAALLLMWPLLGILILILLLFGQAPDAVIKAFTETSDFRLSTQIAPPNVMVDEHYLCTVAAGGDKRIVHPIRRGIRHGHEVIVNRQLCIANAFEQILEEKTPELHRRVRHFYDTYGFPIARMIRKRWIADLVYLLMKPLEWFFVIVLYLTEVHPEDRIALQYTGKGLQDFAG
;
A
#
# COMPACT_ATOMS: atom_id res chain seq x y z
N MET A 1 18.76 -35.03 -6.45
CA MET A 1 18.02 -34.00 -7.21
C MET A 1 18.59 -32.61 -6.92
N LYS A 2 19.58 -32.13 -7.70
CA LYS A 2 20.23 -30.81 -7.52
C LYS A 2 19.85 -29.76 -8.60
N LYS A 3 18.93 -30.09 -9.51
CA LYS A 3 18.50 -29.24 -10.63
C LYS A 3 17.07 -28.76 -10.40
N ASN A 4 16.81 -27.47 -10.67
CA ASN A 4 15.49 -26.80 -10.78
C ASN A 4 14.92 -25.95 -9.62
N ARG A 5 15.70 -25.49 -8.63
CA ARG A 5 15.21 -24.39 -7.75
C ARG A 5 15.24 -23.00 -8.40
N LYS A 6 16.05 -22.79 -9.45
CA LYS A 6 16.16 -21.49 -10.15
C LYS A 6 14.90 -21.10 -10.96
N PHE A 7 13.97 -22.02 -11.21
CA PHE A 7 12.80 -21.80 -12.08
C PHE A 7 11.45 -21.85 -11.34
N VAL A 8 11.45 -21.96 -10.00
CA VAL A 8 10.19 -22.10 -9.24
C VAL A 8 9.31 -20.85 -9.39
N TYR A 9 9.92 -19.67 -9.41
CA TYR A 9 9.23 -18.39 -9.67
C TYR A 9 8.50 -18.37 -11.00
N ILE A 10 9.14 -18.90 -12.05
CA ILE A 10 8.57 -18.92 -13.40
C ILE A 10 7.35 -19.84 -13.42
N GLY A 11 7.40 -20.97 -12.71
CA GLY A 11 6.25 -21.85 -12.53
C GLY A 11 5.10 -21.19 -11.77
N GLN A 12 5.39 -20.46 -10.68
CA GLN A 12 4.39 -19.72 -9.91
C GLN A 12 3.75 -18.60 -10.74
N ILE A 13 4.55 -17.82 -11.46
CA ILE A 13 4.07 -16.74 -12.32
C ILE A 13 3.19 -17.31 -13.43
N ALA A 14 3.66 -18.33 -14.15
CA ALA A 14 2.88 -18.97 -15.20
C ALA A 14 1.56 -19.57 -14.66
N GLY A 15 1.61 -20.26 -13.51
CA GLY A 15 0.42 -20.78 -12.84
C GLY A 15 -0.57 -19.67 -12.46
N SER A 16 -0.08 -18.55 -11.93
CA SER A 16 -0.92 -17.40 -11.59
C SER A 16 -1.56 -16.75 -12.82
N MET A 17 -0.83 -16.63 -13.93
CA MET A 17 -1.34 -16.08 -15.20
C MET A 17 -2.43 -16.97 -15.79
N ILE A 18 -2.24 -18.29 -15.78
CA ILE A 18 -3.25 -19.25 -16.25
C ILE A 18 -4.51 -19.17 -15.38
N LEU A 19 -4.36 -19.19 -14.06
CA LEU A 19 -5.50 -19.13 -13.14
C LEU A 19 -6.26 -17.79 -13.25
N GLY A 20 -5.53 -16.68 -13.36
CA GLY A 20 -6.12 -15.36 -13.58
C GLY A 20 -6.89 -15.27 -14.89
N SER A 21 -6.34 -15.86 -15.97
CA SER A 21 -6.99 -15.93 -17.29
C SER A 21 -8.27 -16.76 -17.26
N LEU A 22 -8.22 -17.95 -16.63
CA LEU A 22 -9.41 -18.79 -16.45
C LEU A 22 -10.48 -18.09 -15.61
N GLY A 23 -10.09 -17.44 -14.51
CA GLY A 23 -11.00 -16.68 -13.66
C GLY A 23 -11.70 -15.55 -14.42
N ALA A 24 -10.95 -14.79 -15.24
CA ALA A 24 -11.52 -13.70 -16.04
C ALA A 24 -12.59 -14.19 -17.01
N VAL A 25 -12.35 -15.32 -17.69
CA VAL A 25 -13.30 -15.91 -18.66
C VAL A 25 -14.55 -16.45 -17.95
N VAL A 26 -14.39 -17.07 -16.78
CA VAL A 26 -15.56 -17.53 -15.99
C VAL A 26 -16.41 -16.34 -15.53
N LEU A 27 -15.77 -15.28 -15.04
CA LEU A 27 -16.45 -14.04 -14.64
C LEU A 27 -17.19 -13.39 -15.80
N SER A 28 -16.60 -13.35 -17.00
CA SER A 28 -17.27 -12.77 -18.17
C SER A 28 -18.50 -13.56 -18.60
N VAL A 29 -18.41 -14.89 -18.59
CA VAL A 29 -19.54 -15.77 -18.91
C VAL A 29 -20.66 -15.60 -17.87
N ALA A 30 -20.30 -15.45 -16.60
CA ALA A 30 -21.26 -15.24 -15.52
C ALA A 30 -21.91 -13.84 -15.55
N ALA A 31 -21.17 -12.81 -15.95
CA ALA A 31 -21.67 -11.44 -16.03
C ALA A 31 -22.55 -11.18 -17.28
N GLY A 32 -22.49 -12.05 -18.29
CA GLY A 32 -23.21 -11.86 -19.55
C GLY A 32 -22.67 -10.72 -20.41
N ASP A 33 -21.43 -10.27 -20.16
CA ASP A 33 -20.83 -9.13 -20.83
C ASP A 33 -20.36 -9.49 -22.25
N GLY A 34 -20.87 -8.78 -23.26
CA GLY A 34 -20.61 -9.00 -24.70
C GLY A 34 -19.22 -8.57 -25.20
N MET A 35 -18.21 -8.53 -24.33
CA MET A 35 -16.82 -8.24 -24.71
C MET A 35 -16.14 -9.47 -25.34
N PRO A 36 -15.17 -9.31 -26.26
CA PRO A 36 -14.47 -10.44 -26.87
C PRO A 36 -13.71 -11.26 -25.81
N GLU A 37 -13.80 -12.60 -25.86
CA GLU A 37 -13.12 -13.54 -24.94
C GLU A 37 -11.61 -13.28 -24.83
N LEU A 38 -10.99 -12.83 -25.93
CA LEU A 38 -9.58 -12.47 -25.97
C LEU A 38 -9.22 -11.34 -24.99
N SER A 39 -10.12 -10.35 -24.82
CA SER A 39 -9.92 -9.22 -23.91
C SER A 39 -9.89 -9.69 -22.45
N TYR A 40 -10.74 -10.65 -22.09
CA TYR A 40 -10.75 -11.25 -20.76
C TYR A 40 -9.52 -12.11 -20.49
N LEU A 41 -9.04 -12.85 -21.49
CA LEU A 41 -7.76 -13.57 -21.39
C LEU A 41 -6.60 -12.60 -21.13
N PHE A 42 -6.54 -11.48 -21.86
CA PHE A 42 -5.53 -10.45 -21.62
C PHE A 42 -5.67 -9.83 -20.22
N MET A 43 -6.89 -9.49 -19.80
CA MET A 43 -7.14 -8.93 -18.48
C MET A 43 -6.75 -9.91 -17.36
N GLY A 44 -7.10 -11.18 -17.52
CA GLY A 44 -6.75 -12.22 -16.56
C GLY A 44 -5.25 -12.51 -16.50
N CYS A 45 -4.54 -12.48 -17.63
CA CYS A 45 -3.11 -12.71 -17.69
C CYS A 45 -2.29 -11.51 -17.17
N LEU A 46 -2.69 -10.29 -17.50
CA LEU A 46 -1.92 -9.07 -17.17
C LEU A 46 -2.30 -8.47 -15.82
N PHE A 47 -3.55 -8.64 -15.37
CA PHE A 47 -4.03 -8.04 -14.13
C PHE A 47 -4.37 -9.08 -13.07
N TYR A 48 -5.36 -9.96 -13.29
CA TYR A 48 -5.79 -10.88 -12.23
C TYR A 48 -4.70 -11.88 -11.82
N GLY A 49 -3.94 -12.42 -12.77
CA GLY A 49 -2.86 -13.35 -12.46
C GLY A 49 -1.78 -12.73 -11.58
N PRO A 50 -1.08 -11.67 -12.03
CA PRO A 50 0.01 -11.07 -11.29
C PRO A 50 -0.41 -10.36 -10.01
N PHE A 51 -1.58 -9.72 -9.95
CA PHE A 51 -1.96 -8.90 -8.80
C PHE A 51 -2.92 -9.59 -7.83
N LEU A 52 -3.79 -10.48 -8.31
CA LEU A 52 -4.78 -11.16 -7.47
C LEU A 52 -4.34 -12.59 -7.11
N CYS A 53 -3.89 -13.38 -8.09
CA CYS A 53 -3.57 -14.80 -7.86
C CYS A 53 -2.15 -15.04 -7.33
N TYR A 54 -1.15 -14.36 -7.87
CA TYR A 54 0.27 -14.60 -7.56
C TYR A 54 0.62 -14.52 -6.05
N PRO A 55 0.09 -13.57 -5.26
CA PRO A 55 0.32 -13.53 -3.82
C PRO A 55 -0.08 -14.81 -3.08
N PHE A 56 -1.16 -15.47 -3.51
CA PHE A 56 -1.60 -16.74 -2.93
C PHE A 56 -0.62 -17.88 -3.29
N PHE A 57 -0.16 -17.94 -4.54
CA PHE A 57 0.86 -18.93 -4.95
C PHE A 57 2.16 -18.76 -4.18
N LEU A 58 2.57 -17.51 -3.97
CA LEU A 58 3.76 -17.18 -3.21
C LEU A 58 3.61 -17.62 -1.76
N THR A 59 2.46 -17.34 -1.14
CA THR A 59 2.15 -17.77 0.23
C THR A 59 2.08 -19.29 0.38
N ALA A 60 1.44 -19.98 -0.56
CA ALA A 60 1.39 -21.44 -0.59
C ALA A 60 2.79 -22.06 -0.68
N TYR A 61 3.70 -21.43 -1.42
CA TYR A 61 5.08 -21.88 -1.52
C TYR A 61 5.89 -21.60 -0.24
N GLU A 62 5.65 -20.48 0.44
CA GLU A 62 6.21 -20.22 1.77
C GLU A 62 5.80 -21.29 2.79
N VAL A 63 4.53 -21.70 2.78
CA VAL A 63 4.03 -22.81 3.59
C VAL A 63 4.77 -24.11 3.24
N TYR A 64 4.86 -24.44 1.95
CA TYR A 64 5.62 -25.61 1.49
C TYR A 64 7.07 -25.59 1.97
N LEU A 65 7.76 -24.45 1.88
CA LEU A 65 9.15 -24.32 2.33
C LEU A 65 9.28 -24.56 3.84
N LEU A 66 8.39 -23.95 4.64
CA LEU A 66 8.40 -24.15 6.09
C LEU A 66 8.12 -25.62 6.45
N VAL A 67 7.08 -26.22 5.88
CA VAL A 67 6.74 -27.64 6.12
C VAL A 67 7.90 -28.54 5.70
N SER A 68 8.48 -28.32 4.52
CA SER A 68 9.61 -29.11 4.04
C SER A 68 10.83 -29.01 4.97
N ARG A 69 11.05 -27.84 5.59
CA ARG A 69 12.13 -27.63 6.56
C ARG A 69 11.84 -28.38 7.85
N MET A 70 10.63 -28.29 8.38
CA MET A 70 10.22 -29.02 9.59
C MET A 70 10.38 -30.53 9.40
N CYS A 71 9.90 -31.09 8.29
CA CYS A 71 10.05 -32.51 8.00
C CYS A 71 11.53 -32.94 7.89
N ARG A 72 12.39 -32.11 7.28
CA ARG A 72 13.84 -32.39 7.21
C ARG A 72 14.49 -32.37 8.58
N ARG A 73 14.11 -31.44 9.44
CA ARG A 73 14.64 -31.33 10.81
C ARG A 73 14.29 -32.56 11.63
N THR A 74 13.02 -32.99 11.62
CA THR A 74 12.60 -34.23 12.31
C THR A 74 13.34 -35.46 11.77
N ARG A 75 13.57 -35.51 10.46
CA ARG A 75 14.35 -36.59 9.85
C ARG A 75 15.81 -36.56 10.28
N GLN A 76 16.44 -35.38 10.34
CA GLN A 76 17.82 -35.24 10.82
C GLN A 76 17.96 -35.63 12.29
N GLU A 77 17.03 -35.23 13.15
CA GLU A 77 17.00 -35.65 14.55
C GLU A 77 16.88 -37.19 14.67
N ALA A 78 16.11 -37.83 13.78
CA ALA A 78 16.02 -39.29 13.72
C ALA A 78 17.31 -39.97 13.19
N GLU A 79 17.94 -39.40 12.16
CA GLU A 79 19.18 -39.90 11.56
C GLU A 79 20.39 -39.73 12.51
N GLU A 80 20.44 -38.65 13.28
CA GLU A 80 21.43 -38.43 14.35
C GLU A 80 21.28 -39.47 15.47
N MET A 81 20.04 -39.83 15.84
CA MET A 81 19.79 -40.92 16.79
C MET A 81 20.17 -42.30 16.25
N SER A 82 20.12 -42.52 14.93
CA SER A 82 20.50 -43.79 14.30
C SER A 82 21.97 -43.89 13.90
N GLY A 83 22.79 -42.85 14.12
CA GLY A 83 24.23 -42.84 13.87
C GLY A 83 24.66 -42.65 12.40
N GLU A 84 23.73 -42.34 11.49
CA GLU A 84 24.00 -42.13 10.06
C GLU A 84 24.06 -40.63 9.74
N ALA A 85 25.12 -39.94 10.16
CA ALA A 85 25.21 -38.50 9.99
C ALA A 85 25.66 -38.08 8.57
N ALA A 86 24.70 -37.73 7.70
CA ALA A 86 24.97 -37.00 6.45
C ALA A 86 24.43 -35.56 6.53
N VAL A 87 25.25 -34.64 7.04
CA VAL A 87 24.92 -33.21 7.10
C VAL A 87 24.90 -32.61 5.68
N THR A 88 23.74 -32.64 5.03
CA THR A 88 23.53 -31.89 3.78
C THR A 88 22.99 -30.50 4.08
N ARG A 89 23.90 -29.55 4.34
CA ARG A 89 23.58 -28.11 4.38
C ARG A 89 23.23 -27.64 2.96
N GLN A 90 21.96 -27.31 2.74
CA GLN A 90 21.57 -26.51 1.57
C GLN A 90 21.53 -25.03 1.96
N PRO A 91 22.24 -24.15 1.25
CA PRO A 91 22.11 -22.71 1.44
C PRO A 91 20.71 -22.28 0.98
N ASP A 92 19.96 -21.66 1.88
CA ASP A 92 18.74 -20.95 1.50
C ASP A 92 19.14 -19.71 0.69
N PRO A 93 18.54 -19.48 -0.50
CA PRO A 93 18.91 -18.37 -1.34
C PRO A 93 18.54 -17.04 -0.67
N LEU A 94 19.54 -16.29 -0.20
CA LEU A 94 19.44 -14.95 0.40
C LEU A 94 18.45 -14.03 -0.34
N PHE A 95 18.46 -14.08 -1.67
CA PHE A 95 17.65 -13.23 -2.54
C PHE A 95 16.15 -13.52 -2.46
N TYR A 96 15.76 -14.76 -2.17
CA TYR A 96 14.37 -15.18 -2.28
C TYR A 96 13.47 -14.52 -1.22
N ASP A 97 13.83 -14.69 0.04
CA ASP A 97 13.02 -14.19 1.15
C ASP A 97 12.93 -12.67 1.13
N PHE A 98 13.99 -11.99 0.69
CA PHE A 98 13.97 -10.54 0.47
C PHE A 98 13.01 -10.15 -0.66
N TYR A 99 13.06 -10.86 -1.79
CA TYR A 99 12.14 -10.66 -2.90
C TYR A 99 10.68 -10.83 -2.47
N VAL A 100 10.37 -11.87 -1.71
CA VAL A 100 9.02 -12.14 -1.20
C VAL A 100 8.53 -10.99 -0.31
N MET A 101 9.33 -10.53 0.64
CA MET A 101 8.92 -9.44 1.52
C MET A 101 8.74 -8.12 0.78
N LEU A 102 9.63 -7.81 -0.17
CA LEU A 102 9.52 -6.62 -1.01
C LEU A 102 8.22 -6.65 -1.83
N LEU A 103 7.91 -7.80 -2.41
CA LEU A 103 6.70 -7.99 -3.20
C LEU A 103 5.43 -7.94 -2.34
N ALA A 104 5.46 -8.53 -1.14
CA ALA A 104 4.34 -8.46 -0.20
C ALA A 104 4.04 -7.01 0.20
N PHE A 105 5.07 -6.22 0.52
CA PHE A 105 4.93 -4.79 0.82
C PHE A 105 4.42 -4.00 -0.40
N PHE A 106 4.92 -4.30 -1.61
CA PHE A 106 4.45 -3.67 -2.84
C PHE A 106 2.95 -3.94 -3.07
N TYR A 107 2.49 -5.18 -2.89
CA TYR A 107 1.08 -5.53 -3.03
C TYR A 107 0.20 -4.89 -1.97
N GLU A 108 0.68 -4.79 -0.73
CA GLU A 108 0.00 -4.06 0.34
C GLU A 108 -0.25 -2.61 -0.06
N LEU A 109 0.81 -1.89 -0.47
CA LEU A 109 0.70 -0.50 -0.92
C LEU A 109 -0.24 -0.34 -2.11
N LEU A 110 -0.17 -1.26 -3.08
CA LEU A 110 -1.03 -1.25 -4.26
C LEU A 110 -2.50 -1.43 -3.86
N TYR A 111 -2.79 -2.38 -2.97
CA TYR A 111 -4.14 -2.60 -2.46
C TYR A 111 -4.66 -1.40 -1.67
N LEU A 112 -3.85 -0.82 -0.78
CA LEU A 112 -4.21 0.37 0.00
C LEU A 112 -4.49 1.58 -0.91
N PHE A 113 -3.69 1.78 -1.95
CA PHE A 113 -3.86 2.91 -2.87
C PHE A 113 -5.07 2.72 -3.81
N TRP A 114 -5.15 1.57 -4.49
CA TRP A 114 -6.16 1.32 -5.51
C TRP A 114 -7.47 0.81 -4.92
N GLY A 115 -7.40 -0.25 -4.12
CA GLY A 115 -8.56 -0.90 -3.50
C GLY A 115 -9.22 -0.03 -2.44
N LYS A 116 -8.42 0.67 -1.63
CA LYS A 116 -8.93 1.47 -0.51
C LYS A 116 -8.96 2.98 -0.73
N SER A 117 -8.44 3.49 -1.84
CA SER A 117 -8.46 4.96 -2.09
C SER A 117 -7.80 5.78 -0.98
N ILE A 118 -6.75 5.24 -0.38
CA ILE A 118 -6.03 5.92 0.70
C ILE A 118 -5.20 7.08 0.15
N SER A 119 -5.42 8.25 0.71
CA SER A 119 -4.65 9.47 0.53
C SER A 119 -3.57 9.55 1.61
N PHE A 120 -2.42 8.91 1.38
CA PHE A 120 -1.29 8.76 2.32
C PHE A 120 -0.69 10.06 2.88
N ARG A 121 -1.06 11.23 2.36
CA ARG A 121 -0.59 12.54 2.82
C ARG A 121 -1.63 13.35 3.58
N ALA A 122 -2.87 12.89 3.62
CA ALA A 122 -3.97 13.59 4.24
C ALA A 122 -4.25 12.97 5.62
N ASP A 123 -3.93 13.71 6.67
CA ASP A 123 -4.38 13.38 8.03
C ASP A 123 -5.87 13.72 8.20
N TRP A 124 -6.46 13.19 9.27
CA TRP A 124 -7.89 13.24 9.56
C TRP A 124 -8.51 14.65 9.61
N GLN A 125 -7.69 15.71 9.77
CA GLN A 125 -8.17 17.10 9.76
C GLN A 125 -8.48 17.62 8.36
N GLU A 126 -7.94 16.98 7.32
CA GLU A 126 -8.18 17.39 5.94
C GLU A 126 -9.58 16.97 5.47
N GLN A 127 -10.21 17.80 4.64
CA GLN A 127 -11.47 17.43 4.02
C GLN A 127 -11.18 16.70 2.71
N LEU A 128 -11.61 15.43 2.61
CA LEU A 128 -11.43 14.59 1.42
C LEU A 128 -12.61 14.68 0.45
N ILE A 129 -12.44 14.05 -0.71
CA ILE A 129 -13.42 14.00 -1.79
C ILE A 129 -13.94 12.59 -2.02
N ASN A 130 -15.21 12.47 -2.36
CA ASN A 130 -15.85 11.21 -2.75
C ASN A 130 -15.57 10.05 -1.76
N ALA A 131 -14.92 8.98 -2.23
CA ALA A 131 -14.61 7.77 -1.46
C ALA A 131 -13.13 7.68 -1.06
N GLU A 132 -12.40 8.81 -1.06
CA GLU A 132 -11.03 8.83 -0.52
C GLU A 132 -11.05 8.61 0.99
N MET A 133 -10.03 7.91 1.48
CA MET A 133 -9.78 7.68 2.90
C MET A 133 -8.45 8.32 3.30
N HIS A 134 -8.36 8.74 4.55
CA HIS A 134 -7.19 9.36 5.15
C HIS A 134 -6.03 8.37 5.30
N THR A 135 -4.86 8.88 5.64
CA THR A 135 -3.71 8.03 5.94
C THR A 135 -4.01 7.06 7.12
N PRO A 136 -3.66 5.77 7.01
CA PRO A 136 -3.83 4.79 8.09
C PRO A 136 -2.81 4.95 9.21
N ILE A 137 -1.79 5.78 9.01
CA ILE A 137 -0.80 6.11 10.03
C ILE A 137 -0.76 7.63 10.14
N TYR A 138 -1.05 8.15 11.33
CA TYR A 138 -0.95 9.57 11.62
C TYR A 138 0.45 10.10 11.29
N THR A 139 0.55 11.15 10.47
CA THR A 139 1.85 11.60 9.95
C THR A 139 2.79 12.08 11.06
N GLY A 140 2.24 12.68 12.13
CA GLY A 140 3.02 13.14 13.28
C GLY A 140 3.75 12.01 14.03
N SER A 141 3.23 10.78 13.95
CA SER A 141 3.83 9.58 14.54
C SER A 141 4.53 8.67 13.51
N ALA A 142 4.54 9.05 12.23
CA ALA A 142 5.10 8.20 11.16
C ALA A 142 6.59 7.89 11.37
N LEU A 143 7.36 8.82 11.93
CA LEU A 143 8.77 8.60 12.26
C LEU A 143 8.96 7.44 13.25
N THR A 144 8.11 7.35 14.28
CA THR A 144 8.16 6.27 15.27
C THR A 144 7.93 4.92 14.61
N ILE A 145 6.92 4.82 13.73
CA ILE A 145 6.63 3.59 12.99
C ILE A 145 7.77 3.24 12.03
N LEU A 146 8.34 4.23 11.34
CA LEU A 146 9.47 4.04 10.44
C LEU A 146 10.70 3.51 11.18
N VAL A 147 11.03 4.04 12.36
CA VAL A 147 12.17 3.56 13.17
C VAL A 147 11.97 2.12 13.62
N ILE A 148 10.77 1.75 14.07
CA ILE A 148 10.45 0.35 14.42
C ILE A 148 10.60 -0.57 13.19
N ALA A 149 10.10 -0.14 12.03
CA ALA A 149 10.24 -0.89 10.77
C ALA A 149 11.72 -1.05 10.35
N CYS A 150 12.54 0.00 10.48
CA CYS A 150 13.97 -0.05 10.20
C CYS A 150 14.72 -0.99 11.16
N VAL A 151 14.37 -1.00 12.45
CA VAL A 151 14.93 -1.94 13.43
C VAL A 151 14.56 -3.39 13.08
N ALA A 152 13.30 -3.64 12.70
CA ALA A 152 12.87 -4.96 12.26
C ALA A 152 13.62 -5.43 11.00
N LEU A 153 13.78 -4.54 10.01
CA LEU A 153 14.56 -4.82 8.80
C LEU A 153 16.03 -5.10 9.13
N THR A 154 16.61 -4.35 10.06
CA THR A 154 18.00 -4.56 10.53
C THR A 154 18.14 -5.93 11.19
N GLY A 155 17.21 -6.29 12.07
CA GLY A 155 17.17 -7.62 12.70
C GLY A 155 17.05 -8.73 11.65
N PHE A 156 16.16 -8.58 10.67
CA PHE A 156 16.02 -9.52 9.57
C PHE A 156 17.32 -9.69 8.78
N LEU A 157 17.99 -8.59 8.40
CA LEU A 157 19.25 -8.62 7.66
C LEU A 157 20.38 -9.27 8.47
N ILE A 158 20.47 -8.96 9.78
CA ILE A 158 21.43 -9.60 10.68
C ILE A 158 21.19 -11.11 10.68
N LEU A 159 19.96 -11.57 10.88
CA LEU A 159 19.63 -13.00 10.85
C LEU A 159 19.92 -13.62 9.47
N LYS A 160 19.78 -12.89 8.36
CA LYS A 160 20.06 -13.45 7.04
C LYS A 160 21.55 -13.58 6.71
N VAL A 161 22.37 -12.64 7.14
CA VAL A 161 23.79 -12.57 6.77
C VAL A 161 24.70 -13.22 7.81
N SER A 162 24.30 -13.22 9.09
CA SER A 162 25.09 -13.84 10.15
C SER A 162 25.13 -15.37 10.05
N ASP A 163 26.19 -15.97 10.56
CA ASP A 163 26.26 -17.42 10.83
C ASP A 163 26.14 -17.61 12.35
N ALA A 164 25.08 -18.29 12.81
CA ALA A 164 24.84 -18.44 14.26
C ALA A 164 25.94 -19.22 14.99
N SER A 165 26.77 -19.98 14.27
CA SER A 165 27.93 -20.66 14.86
C SER A 165 29.08 -19.71 15.21
N LYS A 166 29.11 -18.51 14.61
CA LYS A 166 30.18 -17.52 14.79
C LYS A 166 29.70 -16.25 15.48
N THR A 167 28.39 -16.02 15.56
CA THR A 167 27.84 -14.84 16.20
C THR A 167 27.51 -15.07 17.68
N PRO A 168 27.51 -14.00 18.48
CA PRO A 168 26.92 -14.04 19.80
C PRO A 168 25.46 -14.48 19.83
N PRO A 169 25.08 -15.45 20.70
CA PRO A 169 23.68 -15.83 20.89
C PRO A 169 22.80 -14.61 21.19
N LEU A 170 23.31 -13.69 22.01
CA LEU A 170 22.61 -12.46 22.35
C LEU A 170 22.29 -11.60 21.12
N VAL A 171 23.21 -11.47 20.16
CA VAL A 171 22.98 -10.72 18.92
C VAL A 171 21.89 -11.38 18.09
N THR A 172 21.94 -12.70 17.98
CA THR A 172 20.91 -13.48 17.25
C THR A 172 19.54 -13.33 17.91
N VAL A 173 19.44 -13.42 19.23
CA VAL A 173 18.16 -13.27 19.96
C VAL A 173 17.65 -11.84 19.91
N LEU A 174 18.50 -10.82 20.03
CA LEU A 174 18.09 -9.42 19.85
C LEU A 174 17.61 -9.14 18.41
N ALA A 175 18.24 -9.75 17.41
CA ALA A 175 17.79 -9.65 16.03
C ALA A 175 16.43 -10.34 15.82
N MET A 176 16.18 -11.49 16.47
CA MET A 176 14.84 -12.11 16.51
C MET A 176 13.81 -11.21 17.19
N ALA A 177 14.17 -10.57 18.32
CA ALA A 177 13.29 -9.65 19.04
C ALA A 177 12.90 -8.44 18.17
N ALA A 178 13.86 -7.88 17.41
CA ALA A 178 13.60 -6.82 16.44
C ALA A 178 12.62 -7.25 15.33
N VAL A 179 12.79 -8.47 14.79
CA VAL A 179 11.85 -9.04 13.80
C VAL A 179 10.47 -9.25 14.41
N TYR A 180 10.36 -9.65 15.68
CA TYR A 180 9.06 -9.76 16.36
C TYR A 180 8.36 -8.42 16.55
N LEU A 181 9.10 -7.33 16.83
CA LEU A 181 8.52 -5.99 16.83
C LEU A 181 7.93 -5.61 15.47
N GLY A 182 8.65 -5.91 14.38
CA GLY A 182 8.12 -5.72 13.02
C GLY A 182 6.87 -6.55 12.75
N GLY A 183 6.85 -7.81 13.20
CA GLY A 183 5.68 -8.68 13.07
C GLY A 183 4.47 -8.18 13.87
N ALA A 184 4.68 -7.70 15.10
CA ALA A 184 3.62 -7.10 15.91
C ALA A 184 3.07 -5.83 15.27
N LEU A 185 3.96 -4.96 14.78
CA LEU A 185 3.57 -3.75 14.04
C LEU A 185 2.73 -4.10 12.80
N LEU A 186 3.15 -5.10 12.04
CA LEU A 186 2.45 -5.55 10.84
C LEU A 186 1.06 -6.11 11.17
N VAL A 187 0.92 -6.93 12.21
CA VAL A 187 -0.38 -7.44 12.67
C VAL A 187 -1.31 -6.31 13.10
N ILE A 188 -0.79 -5.35 13.88
CA ILE A 188 -1.56 -4.18 14.31
C ILE A 188 -2.00 -3.36 13.12
N PHE A 189 -1.09 -3.10 12.17
CA PHE A 189 -1.39 -2.34 10.96
C PHE A 189 -2.44 -3.06 10.10
N THR A 190 -2.26 -4.35 9.81
CA THR A 190 -3.23 -5.15 9.06
C THR A 190 -4.59 -5.13 9.75
N TRP A 191 -4.64 -5.34 11.07
CA TRP A 191 -5.89 -5.25 11.83
C TRP A 191 -6.51 -3.86 11.77
N HIS A 192 -5.71 -2.80 11.88
CA HIS A 192 -6.16 -1.42 11.82
C HIS A 192 -6.89 -1.13 10.51
N VAL A 193 -6.27 -1.51 9.38
CA VAL A 193 -6.85 -1.24 8.07
C VAL A 193 -7.96 -2.22 7.68
N TYR A 194 -8.05 -3.41 8.25
CA TYR A 194 -9.04 -4.43 7.87
C TYR A 194 -10.48 -3.96 8.12
N ALA A 195 -11.36 -4.11 7.15
CA ALA A 195 -12.77 -3.71 7.21
C ALA A 195 -13.68 -4.80 6.61
N ASP A 196 -13.38 -5.22 5.38
CA ASP A 196 -14.24 -6.06 4.55
C ASP A 196 -13.59 -7.40 4.19
N TRP A 197 -14.39 -8.32 3.66
CA TRP A 197 -13.91 -9.65 3.23
C TRP A 197 -12.83 -9.58 2.14
N MET A 198 -12.82 -8.52 1.32
CA MET A 198 -11.76 -8.27 0.33
C MET A 198 -10.39 -8.03 0.98
N ASP A 199 -10.37 -7.56 2.23
CA ASP A 199 -9.15 -7.31 2.99
C ASP A 199 -8.47 -8.59 3.48
N LEU A 200 -9.07 -9.76 3.24
CA LEU A 200 -8.37 -11.04 3.40
C LEU A 200 -7.04 -11.05 2.65
N TYR A 201 -6.96 -10.32 1.53
CA TYR A 201 -5.72 -10.15 0.78
C TYR A 201 -4.58 -9.54 1.61
N LEU A 202 -4.89 -8.58 2.49
CA LEU A 202 -3.91 -7.93 3.36
C LEU A 202 -3.32 -8.89 4.41
N VAL A 203 -4.03 -9.97 4.75
CA VAL A 203 -3.56 -10.99 5.71
C VAL A 203 -2.41 -11.83 5.14
N LEU A 204 -2.27 -11.90 3.81
CA LEU A 204 -1.17 -12.62 3.17
C LEU A 204 0.20 -12.03 3.54
N VAL A 205 0.27 -10.73 3.82
CA VAL A 205 1.52 -10.04 4.16
C VAL A 205 2.06 -10.50 5.52
N PRO A 206 1.32 -10.38 6.65
CA PRO A 206 1.78 -10.92 7.92
C PRO A 206 1.97 -12.44 7.87
N LEU A 207 1.15 -13.18 7.12
CA LEU A 207 1.34 -14.62 6.99
C LEU A 207 2.70 -14.96 6.37
N ASN A 208 3.07 -14.34 5.25
CA ASN A 208 4.39 -14.55 4.63
C ASN A 208 5.53 -14.11 5.56
N TYR A 209 5.37 -12.98 6.24
CA TYR A 209 6.35 -12.49 7.20
C TYR A 209 6.64 -13.51 8.32
N PHE A 210 5.60 -14.10 8.91
CA PHE A 210 5.75 -15.11 9.97
C PHE A 210 6.28 -16.44 9.44
N LEU A 211 5.88 -16.88 8.24
CA LEU A 211 6.41 -18.10 7.62
C LEU A 211 7.92 -18.00 7.37
N ILE A 212 8.38 -16.87 6.84
CA ILE A 212 9.80 -16.58 6.62
C ILE A 212 10.53 -16.49 7.96
N THR A 213 9.97 -15.77 8.93
CA THR A 213 10.56 -15.62 10.26
C THR A 213 10.72 -16.96 10.96
N ALA A 214 9.69 -17.81 10.95
CA ALA A 214 9.73 -19.15 11.53
C ALA A 214 10.81 -20.01 10.86
N ARG A 215 10.89 -19.99 9.52
CA ARG A 215 11.95 -20.70 8.79
C ARG A 215 13.35 -20.21 9.17
N LEU A 216 13.53 -18.90 9.27
CA LEU A 216 14.82 -18.28 9.62
C LEU A 216 15.25 -18.64 11.05
N ILE A 217 14.31 -18.64 11.99
CA ILE A 217 14.56 -19.07 13.37
C ILE A 217 15.01 -20.52 13.42
N LEU A 218 14.32 -21.43 12.72
CA LEU A 218 14.71 -22.84 12.64
C LEU A 218 16.14 -23.00 12.09
N VAL A 219 16.48 -22.28 11.03
CA VAL A 219 17.84 -22.29 10.46
C VAL A 219 18.87 -21.84 11.50
N LYS A 220 18.61 -20.75 12.24
CA LYS A 220 19.55 -20.24 13.25
C LYS A 220 19.72 -21.15 14.43
N MET A 221 18.65 -21.82 14.84
CA MET A 221 18.70 -22.81 15.91
C MET A 221 19.55 -24.02 15.51
N ASP A 222 19.46 -24.47 14.27
CA ASP A 222 20.24 -25.60 13.74
C ASP A 222 21.70 -25.21 13.41
N GLU A 223 21.96 -23.93 13.11
CA GLU A 223 23.32 -23.42 12.87
C GLU A 223 24.14 -23.27 14.14
N TYR A 224 23.49 -23.01 15.27
CA TYR A 224 24.15 -22.74 16.54
C TYR A 224 24.97 -23.95 17.01
N ARG A 225 26.21 -23.67 17.45
CA ARG A 225 27.10 -24.63 18.10
C ARG A 225 27.66 -23.96 19.34
N GLU A 226 27.60 -24.65 20.47
CA GLU A 226 28.21 -24.13 21.69
C GLU A 226 29.72 -24.07 21.53
N ASP A 227 30.30 -22.93 21.89
CA ASP A 227 31.74 -22.72 22.00
C ASP A 227 32.13 -22.80 23.49
N PRO A 228 32.80 -23.89 23.93
CA PRO A 228 33.13 -24.11 25.34
C PRO A 228 34.07 -23.04 25.93
N GLU A 229 35.02 -22.55 25.12
CA GLU A 229 36.00 -21.56 25.58
C GLU A 229 35.34 -20.21 25.84
N ARG A 230 34.40 -19.84 24.95
CA ARG A 230 33.62 -18.63 25.12
C ARG A 230 32.63 -18.74 26.29
N SER A 231 31.93 -19.87 26.38
CA SER A 231 30.92 -20.14 27.40
C SER A 231 31.53 -20.04 28.81
N SER A 232 32.70 -20.66 29.02
CA SER A 232 33.41 -20.65 30.31
C SER A 232 33.87 -19.25 30.76
N LYS A 233 34.31 -18.38 29.84
CA LYS A 233 34.68 -17.00 30.16
C LYS A 233 33.47 -16.16 30.60
N ILE A 234 32.33 -16.33 29.94
CA ILE A 234 31.11 -15.56 30.25
C ILE A 234 30.50 -16.03 31.57
N ASP A 235 30.53 -17.34 31.83
CA ASP A 235 30.01 -17.95 33.06
C ASP A 235 30.75 -17.48 34.33
N SER A 236 31.95 -16.91 34.20
CA SER A 236 32.69 -16.33 35.32
C SER A 236 32.04 -15.06 35.92
N VAL A 237 31.16 -14.40 35.17
CA VAL A 237 30.46 -13.19 35.62
C VAL A 237 29.02 -13.55 36.00
N PRO A 238 28.54 -13.33 37.24
CA PRO A 238 27.26 -13.88 37.72
C PRO A 238 26.04 -13.54 36.86
N PHE A 239 25.87 -12.26 36.50
CA PHE A 239 24.74 -11.82 35.68
C PHE A 239 24.83 -12.34 34.23
N LEU A 240 26.02 -12.24 33.62
CA LEU A 240 26.22 -12.68 32.25
C LEU A 240 26.17 -14.20 32.13
N GLY A 241 26.60 -14.94 33.15
CA GLY A 241 26.48 -16.39 33.25
C GLY A 241 25.01 -16.84 33.30
N ALA A 242 24.15 -16.13 34.04
CA ALA A 242 22.71 -16.42 34.04
C ALA A 242 22.09 -16.21 32.64
N VAL A 243 22.42 -15.10 31.97
CA VAL A 243 21.96 -14.84 30.59
C VAL A 243 22.53 -15.88 29.62
N ASN A 244 23.81 -16.21 29.74
CA ASN A 244 24.47 -17.21 28.90
C ASN A 244 23.79 -18.57 29.07
N HIS A 245 23.53 -19.02 30.30
CA HIS A 245 22.83 -20.27 30.58
C HIS A 245 21.41 -20.30 30.01
N LEU A 246 20.69 -19.17 30.02
CA LEU A 246 19.38 -19.08 29.35
C LEU A 246 19.52 -19.27 27.83
N LEU A 247 20.59 -18.72 27.24
CA LEU A 247 20.86 -18.72 25.80
C LEU A 247 21.63 -19.94 25.30
N LYS A 248 22.16 -20.80 26.18
CA LYS A 248 22.87 -22.04 25.81
C LYS A 248 21.98 -22.97 24.99
N GLU A 249 20.69 -23.06 25.32
CA GLU A 249 19.74 -23.86 24.57
C GLU A 249 19.07 -23.05 23.47
N ALA A 250 19.45 -23.30 22.21
CA ALA A 250 18.87 -22.64 21.04
C ALA A 250 17.34 -22.78 20.96
N LYS A 251 16.77 -23.85 21.54
CA LYS A 251 15.31 -24.06 21.65
C LYS A 251 14.60 -22.95 22.45
N ARG A 252 15.30 -22.26 23.35
CA ARG A 252 14.76 -21.17 24.17
C ARG A 252 14.82 -19.81 23.49
N TRP A 253 15.58 -19.67 22.40
CA TRP A 253 15.80 -18.40 21.72
C TRP A 253 14.51 -17.70 21.25
N PRO A 254 13.51 -18.39 20.67
CA PRO A 254 12.26 -17.74 20.26
C PRO A 254 11.52 -17.14 21.47
N ALA A 255 11.43 -17.87 22.58
CA ALA A 255 10.79 -17.38 23.79
C ALA A 255 11.58 -16.23 24.43
N ALA A 256 12.91 -16.32 24.45
CA ALA A 256 13.78 -15.25 24.93
C ALA A 256 13.65 -13.98 24.07
N ALA A 257 13.55 -14.12 22.74
CA ALA A 257 13.33 -13.01 21.82
C ALA A 257 11.98 -12.34 22.05
N LEU A 258 10.92 -13.12 22.30
CA LEU A 258 9.59 -12.60 22.65
C LEU A 258 9.62 -11.80 23.96
N LEU A 259 10.37 -12.25 24.95
CA LEU A 259 10.53 -11.51 26.21
C LEU A 259 11.36 -10.23 26.00
N LEU A 260 12.44 -10.30 25.22
CA LEU A 260 13.34 -9.18 24.95
C LEU A 260 12.78 -8.13 23.98
N MET A 261 11.71 -8.44 23.25
CA MET A 261 11.08 -7.46 22.36
C MET A 261 10.49 -6.27 23.14
N TRP A 262 9.96 -6.49 24.33
CA TRP A 262 9.36 -5.44 25.18
C TRP A 262 10.39 -4.42 25.70
N PRO A 263 11.50 -4.83 26.34
CA PRO A 263 12.54 -3.87 26.73
C PRO A 263 13.18 -3.21 25.51
N LEU A 264 13.34 -3.92 24.38
CA LEU A 264 13.80 -3.31 23.13
C LEU A 264 12.86 -2.18 22.68
N LEU A 265 11.54 -2.41 22.68
CA LEU A 265 10.55 -1.39 22.37
C LEU A 265 10.66 -0.19 23.34
N GLY A 266 10.79 -0.45 24.64
CA GLY A 266 10.98 0.60 25.64
C GLY A 266 12.22 1.47 25.38
N ILE A 267 13.35 0.85 25.01
CA ILE A 267 14.58 1.56 24.62
C ILE A 267 14.34 2.40 23.36
N LEU A 268 13.64 1.87 22.36
CA LEU A 268 13.32 2.63 21.14
C LEU A 268 12.44 3.84 21.45
N ILE A 269 11.42 3.68 22.31
CA ILE A 269 10.56 4.78 22.76
C ILE A 269 11.39 5.85 23.49
N LEU A 270 12.31 5.44 24.39
CA LEU A 270 13.19 6.38 25.09
C LEU A 270 14.08 7.16 24.12
N ILE A 271 14.68 6.49 23.12
CA ILE A 271 15.48 7.14 22.09
C ILE A 271 14.63 8.12 21.29
N LEU A 272 13.45 7.71 20.82
CA LEU A 272 12.54 8.56 20.06
C LEU A 272 12.07 9.77 20.87
N LEU A 273 11.85 9.60 22.18
CA LEU A 273 11.53 10.68 23.10
C LEU A 273 12.66 11.72 23.20
N LEU A 274 13.93 11.29 23.19
CA LEU A 274 15.07 12.21 23.12
C LEU A 274 15.10 12.99 21.78
N PHE A 275 14.54 12.43 20.71
CA PHE A 275 14.35 13.11 19.42
C PHE A 275 13.02 13.88 19.33
N GLY A 276 12.30 14.06 20.44
CA GLY A 276 11.10 14.89 20.52
C GLY A 276 9.80 14.18 20.12
N GLN A 277 9.79 12.87 19.97
CA GLN A 277 8.55 12.11 19.79
C GLN A 277 7.82 11.92 21.13
N ALA A 278 6.49 11.86 21.08
CA ALA A 278 5.69 11.59 22.27
C ALA A 278 5.88 10.12 22.72
N PRO A 279 5.85 9.81 24.03
CA PRO A 279 6.00 8.45 24.53
C PRO A 279 4.87 7.52 24.06
N ASP A 280 3.69 8.09 23.79
CA ASP A 280 2.51 7.41 23.26
C ASP A 280 2.41 7.46 21.73
N ALA A 281 3.47 7.90 21.02
CA ALA A 281 3.47 8.05 19.55
C ALA A 281 3.11 6.75 18.81
N VAL A 282 3.52 5.58 19.32
CA VAL A 282 3.17 4.26 18.75
C VAL A 282 1.66 4.03 18.77
N ILE A 283 0.97 4.48 19.81
CA ILE A 283 -0.49 4.36 19.94
C ILE A 283 -1.17 5.41 19.05
N LYS A 284 -0.72 6.66 19.17
CA LYS A 284 -1.22 7.79 18.36
C LYS A 284 -1.13 7.54 16.86
N ALA A 285 -0.12 6.80 16.40
CA ALA A 285 0.01 6.40 15.02
C ALA A 285 -1.27 5.78 14.44
N PHE A 286 -2.02 5.04 15.25
CA PHE A 286 -3.26 4.36 14.83
C PHE A 286 -4.53 5.00 15.40
N THR A 287 -4.45 5.75 16.49
CA THR A 287 -5.64 6.36 17.12
C THR A 287 -5.92 7.78 16.63
N GLU A 288 -4.89 8.56 16.24
CA GLU A 288 -5.02 9.89 15.62
C GLU A 288 -5.34 9.79 14.12
N THR A 289 -6.31 8.95 13.79
CA THR A 289 -6.86 8.72 12.44
C THR A 289 -8.38 8.61 12.56
N SER A 290 -9.12 8.58 11.44
CA SER A 290 -10.61 8.57 11.42
C SER A 290 -11.27 7.36 10.76
N ASP A 291 -10.65 6.72 9.77
CA ASP A 291 -11.36 5.84 8.83
C ASP A 291 -11.18 4.34 9.08
N PHE A 292 -10.51 3.97 10.18
CA PHE A 292 -9.97 2.64 10.41
C PHE A 292 -10.38 2.08 11.77
N ARG A 293 -10.13 0.79 12.03
CA ARG A 293 -10.66 0.10 13.21
C ARG A 293 -10.22 0.65 14.56
N LEU A 294 -9.01 1.20 14.62
CA LEU A 294 -8.44 1.76 15.86
C LEU A 294 -8.54 3.29 15.90
N SER A 295 -9.12 3.90 14.87
CA SER A 295 -9.31 5.33 14.76
C SER A 295 -10.18 5.87 15.89
N THR A 296 -9.83 7.04 16.41
CA THR A 296 -10.60 7.71 17.46
C THR A 296 -11.07 9.11 17.07
N GLN A 297 -10.58 9.63 15.95
CA GLN A 297 -10.91 10.97 15.48
C GLN A 297 -12.09 10.93 14.52
N ILE A 298 -12.80 12.06 14.41
CA ILE A 298 -13.91 12.24 13.47
C ILE A 298 -13.43 13.24 12.42
N ALA A 299 -13.22 12.77 11.20
CA ALA A 299 -12.83 13.64 10.09
C ALA A 299 -14.02 14.47 9.58
N PRO A 300 -13.77 15.63 8.96
CA PRO A 300 -14.78 16.35 8.20
C PRO A 300 -15.43 15.45 7.14
N PRO A 301 -16.74 15.57 6.88
CA PRO A 301 -17.39 14.75 5.88
C PRO A 301 -16.81 15.03 4.49
N ASN A 302 -16.64 13.96 3.71
CA ASN A 302 -16.15 14.05 2.34
C ASN A 302 -17.08 14.91 1.49
N VAL A 303 -16.50 15.76 0.66
CA VAL A 303 -17.26 16.53 -0.34
C VAL A 303 -17.60 15.59 -1.49
N MET A 304 -18.89 15.37 -1.70
CA MET A 304 -19.39 14.66 -2.86
C MET A 304 -19.37 15.65 -4.04
N VAL A 305 -18.55 15.37 -5.04
CA VAL A 305 -18.47 16.23 -6.22
C VAL A 305 -19.25 15.59 -7.37
N ASP A 306 -20.39 16.20 -7.71
CA ASP A 306 -21.34 15.73 -8.72
C ASP A 306 -20.77 15.67 -10.15
N GLU A 307 -21.49 14.90 -10.97
CA GLU A 307 -21.20 14.25 -12.26
C GLU A 307 -20.75 15.16 -13.45
N HIS A 308 -20.33 16.40 -13.21
CA HIS A 308 -19.69 17.24 -14.23
C HIS A 308 -18.18 17.22 -14.09
N TYR A 309 -17.57 16.42 -14.95
CA TYR A 309 -16.15 16.24 -15.15
C TYR A 309 -15.25 17.47 -14.81
N LEU A 310 -15.50 18.66 -15.38
CA LEU A 310 -14.66 19.84 -15.12
C LEU A 310 -14.83 20.42 -13.71
N CYS A 311 -16.02 20.30 -13.13
CA CYS A 311 -16.27 20.66 -11.73
C CYS A 311 -15.58 19.66 -10.78
N THR A 312 -15.58 18.36 -11.15
CA THR A 312 -14.84 17.30 -10.46
C THR A 312 -13.33 17.56 -10.48
N VAL A 313 -12.81 18.03 -11.61
CA VAL A 313 -11.39 18.41 -11.73
C VAL A 313 -11.08 19.66 -10.92
N ALA A 314 -11.93 20.70 -10.98
CA ALA A 314 -11.73 21.95 -10.27
C ALA A 314 -11.80 21.79 -8.74
N ALA A 315 -12.64 20.88 -8.24
CA ALA A 315 -12.79 20.58 -6.83
C ALA A 315 -11.79 19.51 -6.33
N GLY A 316 -11.46 18.53 -7.16
CA GLY A 316 -10.75 17.33 -6.74
C GLY A 316 -9.25 17.28 -7.03
N GLY A 317 -8.72 18.17 -7.88
CA GLY A 317 -7.28 18.22 -8.16
C GLY A 317 -6.47 18.96 -7.08
N ASP A 318 -5.15 18.84 -7.13
CA ASP A 318 -4.25 19.58 -6.25
C ASP A 318 -4.42 21.09 -6.44
N LYS A 319 -4.62 21.83 -5.34
CA LYS A 319 -4.83 23.28 -5.35
C LYS A 319 -3.72 24.05 -6.08
N ARG A 320 -2.49 23.52 -6.10
CA ARG A 320 -1.34 24.11 -6.83
C ARG A 320 -1.38 23.88 -8.34
N ILE A 321 -2.16 22.90 -8.80
CA ILE A 321 -2.28 22.52 -10.21
C ILE A 321 -3.58 23.08 -10.79
N VAL A 322 -4.71 22.81 -10.14
CA VAL A 322 -6.04 23.13 -10.70
C VAL A 322 -6.52 24.55 -10.39
N HIS A 323 -5.81 25.27 -9.51
CA HIS A 323 -6.01 26.68 -9.17
C HIS A 323 -7.49 27.08 -9.01
N PRO A 324 -8.18 26.57 -7.96
CA PRO A 324 -9.55 26.98 -7.67
C PRO A 324 -9.59 28.47 -7.32
N ILE A 325 -10.58 29.19 -7.85
CA ILE A 325 -10.68 30.66 -7.74
C ILE A 325 -11.74 31.05 -6.70
N ARG A 326 -12.95 30.50 -6.81
CA ARG A 326 -14.09 30.86 -5.95
C ARG A 326 -15.13 29.75 -5.89
N ARG A 327 -16.10 29.89 -4.99
CA ARG A 327 -17.35 29.11 -5.00
C ARG A 327 -18.36 29.78 -5.95
N GLY A 328 -19.05 28.98 -6.74
CA GLY A 328 -20.09 29.40 -7.68
C GLY A 328 -21.36 28.56 -7.51
N ILE A 329 -22.41 28.90 -8.25
CA ILE A 329 -23.71 28.22 -8.18
C ILE A 329 -24.04 27.60 -9.54
N ARG A 330 -24.42 26.32 -9.54
CA ARG A 330 -24.91 25.61 -10.72
C ARG A 330 -26.15 24.80 -10.36
N HIS A 331 -27.25 25.01 -11.09
CA HIS A 331 -28.55 24.34 -10.84
C HIS A 331 -29.00 24.38 -9.36
N GLY A 332 -28.69 25.47 -8.65
CA GLY A 332 -29.05 25.64 -7.23
C GLY A 332 -28.05 25.03 -6.22
N HIS A 333 -26.99 24.37 -6.67
CA HIS A 333 -25.96 23.76 -5.83
C HIS A 333 -24.64 24.56 -5.87
N GLU A 334 -23.92 24.57 -4.76
CA GLU A 334 -22.62 25.22 -4.63
C GLU A 334 -21.52 24.36 -5.26
N VAL A 335 -20.67 24.97 -6.11
CA VAL A 335 -19.62 24.29 -6.87
C VAL A 335 -18.30 25.06 -6.73
N ILE A 336 -17.16 24.35 -6.64
CA ILE A 336 -15.83 24.97 -6.70
C ILE A 336 -15.48 25.27 -8.16
N VAL A 337 -15.13 26.53 -8.43
CA VAL A 337 -14.91 27.05 -9.77
C VAL A 337 -13.44 27.40 -9.97
N ASN A 338 -12.87 26.93 -11.08
CA ASN A 338 -11.56 27.37 -11.58
C ASN A 338 -11.71 28.04 -12.96
N ARG A 339 -10.64 28.67 -13.45
CA ARG A 339 -10.69 29.42 -14.72
C ARG A 339 -11.03 28.53 -15.91
N GLN A 340 -10.48 27.31 -15.94
CA GLN A 340 -10.68 26.35 -17.03
C GLN A 340 -12.16 25.97 -17.17
N LEU A 341 -12.86 25.77 -16.06
CA LEU A 341 -14.31 25.53 -16.03
C LEU A 341 -15.09 26.73 -16.58
N CYS A 342 -14.76 27.95 -16.18
CA CYS A 342 -15.42 29.16 -16.71
C CYS A 342 -15.25 29.30 -18.22
N ILE A 343 -14.04 29.05 -18.74
CA ILE A 343 -13.74 29.14 -20.17
C ILE A 343 -14.55 28.10 -20.95
N ALA A 344 -14.58 26.86 -20.47
CA ALA A 344 -15.32 25.79 -21.14
C ALA A 344 -16.83 26.11 -21.20
N ASN A 345 -17.41 26.61 -20.11
CA ASN A 345 -18.83 26.97 -20.06
C ASN A 345 -19.14 28.20 -20.93
N ALA A 346 -18.27 29.21 -20.94
CA ALA A 346 -18.42 30.38 -21.81
C ALA A 346 -18.33 30.00 -23.30
N PHE A 347 -17.42 29.10 -23.66
CA PHE A 347 -17.31 28.57 -25.02
C PHE A 347 -18.55 27.77 -25.43
N GLU A 348 -19.08 26.94 -24.53
CA GLU A 348 -20.31 26.19 -24.77
C GLU A 348 -21.50 27.11 -25.07
N GLN A 349 -21.64 28.23 -24.34
CA GLN A 349 -22.67 29.25 -24.60
C GLN A 349 -22.52 29.90 -25.98
N ILE A 350 -21.31 30.25 -26.40
CA ILE A 350 -21.09 30.79 -27.75
C ILE A 350 -21.45 29.78 -28.83
N LEU A 351 -21.09 28.51 -28.64
CA LEU A 351 -21.46 27.45 -29.57
C LEU A 351 -22.97 27.30 -29.69
N GLU A 352 -23.69 27.38 -28.56
CA GLU A 352 -25.15 27.33 -28.52
C GLU A 352 -25.78 28.52 -29.26
N GLU A 353 -25.28 29.74 -29.01
CA GLU A 353 -25.79 30.98 -29.61
C GLU A 353 -25.52 31.09 -31.12
N LYS A 354 -24.29 30.78 -31.55
CA LYS A 354 -23.85 31.00 -32.93
C LYS A 354 -24.03 29.79 -33.84
N THR A 355 -23.99 28.57 -33.30
CA THR A 355 -24.01 27.32 -34.07
C THR A 355 -24.80 26.21 -33.36
N PRO A 356 -26.13 26.34 -33.20
CA PRO A 356 -26.95 25.44 -32.36
C PRO A 356 -26.93 23.97 -32.83
N GLU A 357 -26.81 23.71 -34.13
CA GLU A 357 -26.69 22.34 -34.65
C GLU A 357 -25.36 21.68 -34.28
N LEU A 358 -24.27 22.45 -34.29
CA LEU A 358 -22.95 21.98 -33.87
C LEU A 358 -22.91 21.76 -32.35
N HIS A 359 -23.50 22.69 -31.59
CA HIS A 359 -23.66 22.55 -30.15
C HIS A 359 -24.37 21.23 -29.77
N ARG A 360 -25.48 20.89 -30.44
CA ARG A 360 -26.19 19.63 -30.19
C ARG A 360 -25.33 18.38 -30.46
N ARG A 361 -24.50 18.39 -31.51
CA ARG A 361 -23.59 17.27 -31.81
C ARG A 361 -22.46 17.15 -30.80
N VAL A 362 -21.85 18.27 -30.42
CA VAL A 362 -20.79 18.31 -29.40
C VAL A 362 -21.35 17.88 -28.04
N ARG A 363 -22.56 18.32 -27.69
CA ARG A 363 -23.25 17.92 -26.47
C ARG A 363 -23.57 16.43 -26.46
N HIS A 364 -24.06 15.88 -27.56
CA HIS A 364 -24.31 14.44 -27.68
C HIS A 364 -23.02 13.61 -27.56
N PHE A 365 -21.93 14.04 -28.18
CA PHE A 365 -20.61 13.41 -28.03
C PHE A 365 -20.13 13.49 -26.57
N TYR A 366 -20.29 14.64 -25.93
CA TYR A 366 -19.93 14.86 -24.53
C TYR A 366 -20.76 13.97 -23.59
N ASP A 367 -22.08 13.91 -23.75
CA ASP A 367 -22.94 13.09 -22.89
C ASP A 367 -22.65 11.58 -23.08
N THR A 368 -22.24 11.18 -24.29
CA THR A 368 -21.92 9.77 -24.62
C THR A 368 -20.56 9.33 -24.07
N TYR A 369 -19.52 10.17 -24.18
CA TYR A 369 -18.14 9.80 -23.82
C TYR A 369 -17.61 10.48 -22.56
N GLY A 370 -18.04 11.71 -22.26
CA GLY A 370 -17.61 12.49 -21.10
C GLY A 370 -18.20 12.01 -19.78
N PHE A 371 -19.45 11.54 -19.78
CA PHE A 371 -20.14 11.06 -18.56
C PHE A 371 -19.53 9.76 -17.98
N PRO A 372 -19.17 8.75 -18.79
CA PRO A 372 -18.38 7.60 -18.32
C PRO A 372 -17.01 7.99 -17.75
N ILE A 373 -16.32 8.96 -18.39
CA ILE A 373 -15.01 9.44 -17.93
C ILE A 373 -15.13 10.17 -16.59
N ALA A 374 -16.16 10.99 -16.38
CA ALA A 374 -16.40 11.68 -15.11
C ALA A 374 -16.51 10.71 -13.92
N ARG A 375 -17.19 9.57 -14.11
CA ARG A 375 -17.30 8.49 -13.10
C ARG A 375 -15.97 7.77 -12.80
N MET A 376 -14.97 7.92 -13.67
CA MET A 376 -13.62 7.39 -13.46
C MET A 376 -12.71 8.36 -12.70
N ILE A 377 -13.05 9.65 -12.62
CA ILE A 377 -12.28 10.66 -11.86
C ILE A 377 -12.67 10.61 -10.39
N ARG A 378 -12.24 9.53 -9.72
CA ARG A 378 -12.47 9.31 -8.29
C ARG A 378 -11.26 9.58 -7.41
N LYS A 379 -10.13 9.95 -8.02
CA LYS A 379 -8.84 10.15 -7.34
C LYS A 379 -8.25 11.51 -7.72
N ARG A 380 -7.65 12.20 -6.76
CA ARG A 380 -6.98 13.50 -6.96
C ARG A 380 -5.99 13.54 -8.13
N TRP A 381 -5.15 12.53 -8.30
CA TRP A 381 -4.16 12.51 -9.40
C TRP A 381 -4.80 12.36 -10.80
N ILE A 382 -5.98 11.71 -10.90
CA ILE A 382 -6.73 11.60 -12.16
C ILE A 382 -7.31 12.97 -12.49
N ALA A 383 -7.82 13.69 -11.50
CA ALA A 383 -8.26 15.07 -11.68
C ALA A 383 -7.11 15.96 -12.20
N ASP A 384 -5.90 15.82 -11.64
CA ASP A 384 -4.71 16.55 -12.09
C ASP A 384 -4.29 16.19 -13.52
N LEU A 385 -4.20 14.90 -13.84
CA LEU A 385 -3.86 14.42 -15.19
C LEU A 385 -4.84 14.99 -16.21
N VAL A 386 -6.12 14.92 -15.89
CA VAL A 386 -7.16 15.30 -16.80
C VAL A 386 -7.25 16.84 -16.94
N TYR A 387 -6.95 17.60 -15.88
CA TYR A 387 -6.75 19.06 -15.96
C TYR A 387 -5.65 19.43 -16.97
N LEU A 388 -4.53 18.70 -16.93
CA LEU A 388 -3.40 18.91 -17.85
C LEU A 388 -3.78 18.55 -19.30
N LEU A 389 -4.51 17.46 -19.51
CA LEU A 389 -5.01 17.06 -20.84
C LEU A 389 -5.98 18.09 -21.44
N MET A 390 -6.73 18.81 -20.61
CA MET A 390 -7.62 19.89 -21.06
C MET A 390 -6.92 21.19 -21.40
N LYS A 391 -5.64 21.38 -21.04
CA LYS A 391 -4.96 22.65 -21.30
C LYS A 391 -4.91 23.01 -22.79
N PRO A 392 -4.56 22.12 -23.72
CA PRO A 392 -4.64 22.43 -25.16
C PRO A 392 -6.05 22.86 -25.61
N LEU A 393 -7.10 22.23 -25.07
CA LEU A 393 -8.49 22.57 -25.37
C LEU A 393 -8.89 23.93 -24.76
N GLU A 394 -8.46 24.24 -23.54
CA GLU A 394 -8.65 25.55 -22.92
C GLU A 394 -8.08 26.68 -23.79
N TRP A 395 -6.89 26.49 -24.36
CA TRP A 395 -6.26 27.48 -25.24
C TRP A 395 -7.07 27.67 -26.52
N PHE A 396 -7.54 26.57 -27.12
CA PHE A 396 -8.43 26.63 -28.27
C PHE A 396 -9.73 27.38 -27.95
N PHE A 397 -10.38 27.08 -26.82
CA PHE A 397 -11.59 27.78 -26.38
C PHE A 397 -11.36 29.27 -26.18
N VAL A 398 -10.27 29.66 -25.51
CA VAL A 398 -9.88 31.07 -25.35
C VAL A 398 -9.69 31.75 -26.69
N ILE A 399 -9.00 31.13 -27.65
CA ILE A 399 -8.81 31.68 -28.99
C ILE A 399 -10.17 31.93 -29.66
N VAL A 400 -11.10 30.96 -29.59
CA VAL A 400 -12.45 31.14 -30.16
C VAL A 400 -13.19 32.28 -29.47
N LEU A 401 -13.19 32.34 -28.14
CA LEU A 401 -13.83 33.42 -27.38
C LEU A 401 -13.30 34.80 -27.81
N TYR A 402 -11.97 34.96 -27.89
CA TYR A 402 -11.33 36.23 -28.26
C TYR A 402 -11.52 36.63 -29.74
N LEU A 403 -11.78 35.67 -30.63
CA LEU A 403 -12.09 35.95 -32.03
C LEU A 403 -13.57 36.25 -32.26
N THR A 404 -14.45 35.92 -31.31
CA THR A 404 -15.91 35.95 -31.51
C THR A 404 -16.65 36.94 -30.61
N GLU A 405 -16.04 37.40 -29.52
CA GLU A 405 -16.61 38.34 -28.56
C GLU A 405 -15.80 39.64 -28.47
N VAL A 406 -16.51 40.74 -28.17
CA VAL A 406 -15.88 42.05 -27.92
C VAL A 406 -15.29 42.10 -26.50
N HIS A 407 -15.96 41.49 -25.53
CA HIS A 407 -15.55 41.44 -24.11
C HIS A 407 -15.47 40.00 -23.60
N PRO A 408 -14.49 39.20 -24.07
CA PRO A 408 -14.41 37.77 -23.75
C PRO A 408 -14.15 37.50 -22.26
N GLU A 409 -13.33 38.32 -21.58
CA GLU A 409 -13.01 38.11 -20.16
C GLU A 409 -14.19 38.38 -19.23
N ASP A 410 -15.04 39.36 -19.55
CA ASP A 410 -16.24 39.65 -18.76
C ASP A 410 -17.22 38.47 -18.82
N ARG A 411 -17.40 37.88 -20.01
CA ARG A 411 -18.22 36.68 -20.20
C ARG A 411 -17.66 35.47 -19.45
N ILE A 412 -16.33 35.30 -19.37
CA ILE A 412 -15.69 34.24 -18.57
C ILE A 412 -15.89 34.51 -17.06
N ALA A 413 -15.72 35.76 -16.62
CA ALA A 413 -15.82 36.15 -15.21
C ALA A 413 -17.25 36.05 -14.66
N LEU A 414 -18.28 36.11 -15.52
CA LEU A 414 -19.68 35.97 -15.13
C LEU A 414 -20.12 34.52 -14.89
N GLN A 415 -19.39 33.53 -15.42
CA GLN A 415 -19.77 32.14 -15.30
C GLN A 415 -19.87 31.70 -13.83
N TYR A 416 -20.96 30.98 -13.51
CA TYR A 416 -21.27 30.44 -12.19
C TYR A 416 -21.45 31.48 -11.06
N THR A 417 -21.60 32.77 -11.38
CA THR A 417 -21.91 33.82 -10.39
C THR A 417 -23.38 33.90 -10.00
N GLY A 418 -24.27 33.29 -10.80
CA GLY A 418 -25.73 33.46 -10.68
C GLY A 418 -26.25 34.79 -11.22
N LYS A 419 -25.41 35.61 -11.88
CA LYS A 419 -25.76 36.91 -12.47
C LYS A 419 -25.64 36.88 -14.00
N GLY A 420 -26.46 37.68 -14.68
CA GLY A 420 -26.44 37.83 -16.14
C GLY A 420 -25.59 39.01 -16.61
N LEU A 421 -25.24 39.06 -17.90
CA LEU A 421 -24.55 40.20 -18.53
C LEU A 421 -25.29 41.54 -18.35
N GLN A 422 -26.62 41.48 -18.18
CA GLN A 422 -27.48 42.65 -17.96
C GLN A 422 -27.32 43.28 -16.58
N ASP A 423 -26.79 42.53 -15.60
CA ASP A 423 -26.60 43.01 -14.21
C ASP A 423 -25.35 43.89 -14.05
N PHE A 424 -24.53 44.00 -15.11
CA PHE A 424 -23.28 44.76 -15.13
C PHE A 424 -23.28 45.91 -16.15
N ALA A 425 -24.35 46.04 -16.95
CA ALA A 425 -24.57 47.21 -17.80
C ALA A 425 -25.16 48.36 -16.97
N GLY A 426 -24.33 48.94 -16.11
CA GLY A 426 -24.60 50.15 -15.32
C GLY A 426 -23.60 51.24 -15.68
#